data_AF-R7P2K2-F1
#
_entry.id   AF-R7P2K2-F1
#
_cell.length_a   1.000
_cell.length_b   1.000
_cell.length_c   1.000
_cell.angle_alpha   90.00
_cell.angle_beta   90.00
_cell.angle_gamma   90.00
#
_symmetry.space_group_name_H-M   'P 1'
#
loop_
_entity.id
_entity.type
_entity.pdbx_description
1 polymer ?
#
loop_
_entity_poly.entity_id
_entity_poly.type
_entity_poly.pdbx_seq_one_letter_code
_entity_poly.pdbx_strand_id
1 'polypeptide(L)'
;MKIDWKLLDNGEIVIDEVDKLTKFENNTIYYEDEYGIHVVDRTNRIYERRCPDDTFRVDFKNNLLTVSFGSNNLKYDIKTNYEEKDELIILTYELGNEQKQIIIKRKEEI
;
A
#
# COMPACT_ATOMS: atom_id res chain seq x y z
N MET A 1 16.63 -4.97 0.19
CA MET A 1 15.67 -5.83 0.93
C MET A 1 14.79 -6.57 -0.07
N LYS A 2 14.34 -7.79 0.27
CA LYS A 2 13.29 -8.48 -0.48
C LYS A 2 11.96 -8.48 0.27
N ILE A 3 10.86 -8.51 -0.47
CA ILE A 3 9.50 -8.64 0.08
C ILE A 3 8.70 -9.66 -0.70
N ASP A 4 7.73 -10.26 -0.03
CA ASP A 4 6.55 -10.81 -0.68
C ASP A 4 5.44 -9.77 -0.59
N TRP A 5 4.78 -9.51 -1.72
CA TRP A 5 3.73 -8.51 -1.86
C TRP A 5 2.45 -9.18 -2.36
N LYS A 6 1.37 -9.02 -1.61
CA LYS A 6 0.07 -9.57 -1.95
C LYS A 6 -1.01 -8.51 -1.86
N LEU A 7 -1.87 -8.46 -2.88
CA LEU A 7 -3.07 -7.63 -2.89
C LEU A 7 -4.29 -8.54 -2.95
N LEU A 8 -5.21 -8.35 -2.00
CA LEU A 8 -6.53 -8.95 -2.02
C LEU A 8 -7.58 -7.88 -2.31
N ASP A 9 -8.58 -8.26 -3.09
CA ASP A 9 -9.78 -7.50 -3.41
C ASP A 9 -11.00 -8.30 -2.96
N ASN A 10 -11.69 -7.82 -1.93
CA ASN A 10 -12.80 -8.54 -1.29
C ASN A 10 -12.46 -10.00 -0.93
N GLY A 11 -11.20 -10.24 -0.54
CA GLY A 11 -10.68 -11.56 -0.18
C GLY A 11 -10.14 -12.40 -1.33
N GLU A 12 -10.32 -11.98 -2.59
CA GLU A 12 -9.71 -12.63 -3.75
C GLU A 12 -8.31 -12.10 -4.01
N ILE A 13 -7.34 -12.98 -4.27
CA ILE A 13 -5.96 -12.59 -4.56
C ILE A 13 -5.88 -12.02 -5.98
N VAL A 14 -5.48 -10.75 -6.10
CA VAL A 14 -5.31 -10.05 -7.38
C VAL A 14 -3.82 -9.95 -7.76
N ILE A 15 -2.95 -9.78 -6.77
CA ILE A 15 -1.48 -9.75 -6.96
C ILE A 15 -0.86 -10.69 -5.93
N ASP A 16 0.09 -11.53 -6.37
CA ASP A 16 0.87 -12.42 -5.51
C ASP A 16 2.31 -12.50 -6.02
N GLU A 17 3.15 -11.60 -5.52
CA GLU A 17 4.53 -11.42 -5.96
C GLU A 17 5.48 -11.83 -4.84
N VAL A 18 6.48 -12.64 -5.17
CA VAL A 18 7.38 -13.28 -4.20
C VAL A 18 8.82 -12.85 -4.46
N ASP A 19 9.59 -12.65 -3.39
CA ASP A 19 11.03 -12.32 -3.44
C ASP A 19 11.38 -11.06 -4.26
N LYS A 20 10.48 -10.08 -4.28
CA LYS A 20 10.68 -8.82 -5.02
C LYS A 20 11.72 -7.96 -4.35
N LEU A 21 12.71 -7.55 -5.13
CA LEU A 21 13.69 -6.58 -4.69
C LEU A 21 13.01 -5.21 -4.53
N THR A 22 13.17 -4.62 -3.37
CA THR A 22 12.57 -3.32 -3.03
C THR A 22 13.63 -2.40 -2.45
N LYS A 23 13.45 -1.09 -2.66
CA LYS A 23 14.23 -0.07 -1.96
C LYS A 23 13.60 0.19 -0.59
N PHE A 24 14.43 0.22 0.44
CA PHE A 24 14.03 0.57 1.81
C PHE A 24 14.88 1.73 2.30
N GLU A 25 14.25 2.86 2.63
CA GLU A 25 14.93 4.07 3.08
C GLU A 25 14.03 4.85 4.03
N ASN A 26 14.58 5.41 5.11
CA ASN A 26 13.84 6.26 6.06
C ASN A 26 12.51 5.63 6.53
N ASN A 27 12.55 4.34 6.87
CA ASN A 27 11.37 3.56 7.30
C ASN A 27 10.25 3.46 6.23
N THR A 28 10.60 3.66 4.96
CA THR A 28 9.67 3.64 3.82
C THR A 28 10.07 2.53 2.85
N ILE A 29 9.09 1.75 2.41
CA ILE A 29 9.26 0.69 1.40
C ILE A 29 8.83 1.25 0.04
N TYR A 30 9.64 1.03 -0.99
CA TYR A 30 9.36 1.41 -2.37
C TYR A 30 9.38 0.17 -3.26
N TYR A 31 8.21 -0.20 -3.77
CA TYR A 31 8.01 -1.36 -4.63
C TYR A 31 7.45 -0.88 -5.97
N GLU A 32 7.95 -1.40 -7.09
CA GLU A 32 7.50 -1.02 -8.43
C GLU A 32 6.97 -2.24 -9.16
N ASP A 33 5.80 -2.09 -9.78
CA ASP A 33 5.17 -3.10 -10.63
C ASP A 33 4.55 -2.43 -11.88
N GLU A 34 3.74 -3.18 -12.65
CA GLU A 34 3.09 -2.67 -13.86
C GLU A 34 2.04 -1.57 -13.59
N TYR A 35 1.57 -1.43 -12.34
CA TYR A 35 0.60 -0.43 -11.90
C TYR A 35 1.26 0.81 -11.27
N GLY A 36 2.59 0.86 -11.19
CA GLY A 36 3.36 2.03 -10.78
C GLY A 36 4.23 1.80 -9.55
N ILE A 37 4.57 2.91 -8.88
CA ILE A 37 5.44 2.89 -7.69
C ILE A 37 4.57 2.90 -6.44
N HIS A 38 4.60 1.79 -5.72
CA HIS A 38 4.02 1.62 -4.40
C HIS A 38 4.97 2.15 -3.33
N VAL A 39 4.47 3.02 -2.47
CA VAL A 39 5.21 3.63 -1.38
C VAL A 39 4.48 3.36 -0.08
N VAL A 40 5.16 2.73 0.88
CA VAL A 40 4.61 2.45 2.21
C VAL A 40 5.47 3.15 3.24
N ASP A 41 5.01 4.31 3.69
CA ASP A 41 5.62 5.07 4.78
C ASP A 41 5.10 4.54 6.12
N ARG A 42 5.93 3.76 6.81
CA ARG A 42 5.57 3.10 8.07
C ARG A 42 5.54 4.09 9.24
N THR A 43 6.26 5.21 9.16
CA THR A 43 6.26 6.24 10.21
C THR A 43 4.96 7.01 10.23
N ASN A 44 4.50 7.41 9.03
CA ASN A 44 3.27 8.17 8.88
C ASN A 44 2.05 7.29 8.69
N ARG A 45 2.24 5.97 8.48
CA ARG A 45 1.19 4.99 8.16
C ARG A 45 0.41 5.44 6.92
N ILE A 46 1.16 5.65 5.85
CA ILE A 46 0.64 6.05 4.54
C ILE A 46 0.99 4.98 3.53
N TYR A 47 0.01 4.63 2.71
CA TYR A 47 0.24 3.92 1.46
C TYR A 47 -0.04 4.85 0.29
N GLU A 48 0.84 4.84 -0.70
CA GLU A 48 0.63 5.49 -1.97
C GLU A 48 0.91 4.53 -3.12
N ARG A 49 0.10 4.59 -4.17
CA ARG A 49 0.47 4.11 -5.50
C ARG A 49 0.59 5.32 -6.41
N ARG A 50 1.79 5.52 -6.94
CA ARG A 50 2.15 6.66 -7.79
C ARG A 50 2.31 6.17 -9.22
N CYS A 51 1.41 6.63 -10.07
CA CYS A 51 1.48 6.46 -11.52
C CYS A 51 1.91 7.80 -12.14
N PRO A 52 2.26 7.84 -13.44
CA PRO A 52 2.58 9.09 -14.12
C PRO A 52 1.45 10.13 -14.07
N ASP A 53 0.20 9.69 -14.19
CA ASP A 53 -0.97 10.57 -14.36
C ASP A 53 -1.85 10.67 -13.10
N ASP A 54 -1.72 9.70 -12.18
CA ASP A 54 -2.55 9.58 -10.99
C ASP A 54 -1.76 9.17 -9.75
N THR A 55 -2.28 9.55 -8.59
CA THR A 55 -1.79 9.08 -7.29
C THR A 55 -2.96 8.65 -6.44
N PHE A 56 -2.88 7.42 -5.97
CA PHE A 56 -3.79 6.86 -4.99
C PHE A 56 -3.12 6.86 -3.63
N ARG A 57 -3.68 7.52 -2.63
CA ARG A 57 -3.08 7.72 -1.31
C ARG A 57 -4.04 7.38 -0.19
N VAL A 58 -3.67 6.43 0.66
CA VAL A 58 -4.41 6.04 1.86
C VAL A 58 -3.64 6.48 3.09
N ASP A 59 -4.29 7.31 3.92
CA ASP A 59 -3.81 7.73 5.23
C ASP A 59 -4.53 6.91 6.31
N PHE A 60 -3.81 5.98 6.93
CA PHE A 60 -4.36 5.07 7.93
C PHE A 60 -4.50 5.71 9.32
N LYS A 61 -3.89 6.88 9.57
CA LYS A 61 -4.10 7.61 10.82
C LYS A 61 -5.40 8.40 10.77
N ASN A 62 -5.70 8.95 9.60
CA ASN A 62 -6.84 9.83 9.38
C ASN A 62 -8.02 9.15 8.69
N ASN A 63 -7.91 7.86 8.35
CA ASN A 63 -8.99 7.11 7.70
C ASN A 63 -9.44 7.77 6.37
N LEU A 64 -8.47 8.21 5.57
CA LEU A 64 -8.73 9.05 4.40
C LEU A 64 -8.09 8.45 3.14
N LEU A 65 -8.89 8.33 2.09
CA LEU A 65 -8.42 8.08 0.74
C LEU A 65 -8.39 9.39 -0.04
N THR A 66 -7.25 9.67 -0.68
CA THR A 66 -7.12 10.73 -1.69
C THR A 66 -6.77 10.11 -3.03
N VAL A 67 -7.52 10.47 -4.07
CA VAL A 67 -7.22 10.11 -5.46
C VAL A 67 -6.96 11.39 -6.23
N SER A 68 -5.72 11.57 -6.66
CA SER A 68 -5.24 12.72 -7.42
C SER A 68 -5.06 12.32 -8.87
N PHE A 69 -5.60 13.09 -9.81
CA PHE A 69 -5.43 12.86 -11.25
C PHE A 69 -5.52 14.19 -12.00
N GLY A 70 -4.50 14.50 -12.80
CA GLY A 70 -4.36 15.83 -13.42
C GLY A 70 -4.43 16.96 -12.38
N SER A 71 -5.39 17.87 -12.53
CA SER A 71 -5.62 18.99 -11.59
C SER A 71 -6.70 18.71 -10.53
N ASN A 72 -7.27 17.50 -10.53
CA ASN A 72 -8.36 17.12 -9.63
C ASN A 72 -7.84 16.31 -8.45
N ASN A 73 -8.50 16.48 -7.30
CA ASN A 73 -8.24 15.72 -6.08
C ASN A 73 -9.58 15.32 -5.47
N LEU A 74 -9.87 14.02 -5.46
CA LEU A 74 -11.02 13.45 -4.78
C LEU A 74 -10.60 12.93 -3.41
N LYS A 75 -11.43 13.14 -2.40
CA LYS A 75 -11.19 12.73 -1.02
C LYS A 75 -12.39 11.98 -0.48
N TYR A 76 -12.13 10.86 0.18
CA TYR A 76 -13.15 9.98 0.72
C TYR A 76 -12.77 9.56 2.13
N ASP A 77 -13.68 9.74 3.08
CA ASP A 77 -13.59 9.08 4.37
C ASP A 77 -13.82 7.58 4.15
N ILE A 78 -12.89 6.76 4.66
CA ILE A 78 -12.87 5.31 4.46
C ILE A 78 -12.61 4.61 5.78
N LYS A 79 -12.93 3.33 5.90
CA LYS A 79 -12.45 2.56 7.06
C LYS A 79 -11.05 2.05 6.73
N THR A 80 -10.14 2.13 7.70
CA THR A 80 -8.80 1.58 7.54
C THR A 80 -8.36 0.80 8.77
N ASN A 81 -7.44 -0.12 8.55
CA ASN A 81 -6.72 -0.80 9.60
C ASN A 81 -5.26 -0.99 9.15
N TYR A 82 -4.34 -0.68 10.06
CA TYR A 82 -2.90 -0.83 9.85
C TYR A 82 -2.38 -1.76 10.93
N GLU A 83 -1.90 -2.92 10.52
CA GLU A 83 -1.26 -3.89 11.41
C GLU A 83 0.18 -4.10 10.99
N GLU A 84 1.07 -4.10 11.98
CA GLU A 84 2.47 -4.36 11.76
C GLU A 84 3.01 -5.17 12.93
N LYS A 85 3.53 -6.36 12.61
CA LYS A 85 4.08 -7.29 13.59
C LYS A 85 5.25 -8.04 12.98
N ASP A 86 6.40 -7.95 13.64
CA ASP A 86 7.65 -8.57 13.18
C ASP A 86 7.91 -8.20 11.72
N GLU A 87 8.07 -9.18 10.83
CA GLU A 87 8.31 -9.00 9.40
C GLU A 87 7.04 -8.69 8.57
N LEU A 88 5.85 -8.77 9.16
CA LEU A 88 4.57 -8.68 8.46
C LEU A 88 3.91 -7.30 8.63
N ILE A 89 3.46 -6.72 7.51
CA ILE A 89 2.64 -5.51 7.46
C ILE A 89 1.35 -5.85 6.73
N ILE A 90 0.21 -5.51 7.31
CA ILE A 90 -1.12 -5.68 6.70
C ILE A 90 -1.82 -4.33 6.69
N LEU A 91 -2.19 -3.89 5.49
CA LEU A 91 -2.89 -2.65 5.24
C LEU A 91 -4.27 -2.97 4.69
N THR A 92 -5.32 -2.70 5.47
CA THR A 92 -6.70 -2.90 5.02
C THR A 92 -7.39 -1.56 4.88
N TYR A 93 -8.07 -1.34 3.75
CA TYR A 93 -8.91 -0.16 3.55
C TYR A 93 -10.21 -0.50 2.83
N GLU A 94 -11.28 0.20 3.19
CA GLU A 94 -12.64 -0.06 2.70
C GLU A 94 -13.32 1.22 2.22
N LEU A 95 -13.85 1.18 1.00
CA LEU A 95 -14.71 2.23 0.44
C LEU A 95 -16.07 1.63 0.05
N GLY A 96 -17.10 1.92 0.83
CA GLY A 96 -18.42 1.33 0.62
C GLY A 96 -18.41 -0.19 0.87
N ASN A 97 -18.68 -0.97 -0.17
CA ASN A 97 -18.67 -2.44 -0.12
C ASN A 97 -17.36 -3.05 -0.61
N GLU A 98 -16.42 -2.24 -1.10
CA GLU A 98 -15.12 -2.70 -1.58
C GLU A 98 -14.11 -2.67 -0.43
N GLN A 99 -13.45 -3.80 -0.19
CA GLN A 99 -12.33 -3.93 0.73
C GLN A 99 -11.08 -4.32 -0.05
N LYS A 100 -9.98 -3.61 0.17
CA LYS A 100 -8.66 -4.03 -0.29
C LYS A 100 -7.78 -4.38 0.90
N GLN A 101 -6.92 -5.37 0.72
CA GLN A 101 -5.91 -5.73 1.71
C GLN A 101 -4.56 -5.90 1.02
N ILE A 102 -3.57 -5.15 1.48
CA ILE A 102 -2.17 -5.29 1.05
C ILE A 102 -1.43 -6.00 2.17
N ILE A 103 -0.81 -7.13 1.85
CA ILE A 103 -0.01 -7.92 2.77
C ILE A 103 1.43 -7.87 2.28
N ILE A 104 2.32 -7.41 3.14
CA ILE A 104 3.74 -7.25 2.85
C ILE A 104 4.52 -8.08 3.86
N LYS A 105 5.18 -9.13 3.38
CA LYS A 105 6.11 -9.91 4.21
C LYS A 105 7.53 -9.49 3.88
N ARG A 106 8.21 -8.87 4.83
CA ARG A 106 9.62 -8.51 4.70
C ARG A 106 10.49 -9.77 4.83
N LYS A 107 11.53 -9.86 4.02
CA LYS A 107 12.55 -10.90 4.12
C LYS A 107 13.86 -10.19 4.49
N GLU A 108 14.43 -10.56 5.63
CA GLU A 108 15.73 -10.02 6.07
C GLU A 108 16.80 -10.27 4.98
N GLU A 109 17.71 -9.31 4.81
CA GLU A 109 18.94 -9.54 4.06
C GLU A 109 19.87 -10.35 4.97
N ILE A 110 20.15 -11.59 4.57
CA ILE A 110 21.20 -12.43 5.18
C ILE A 110 22.57 -11.85 4.81
#